data_AF-A0A918UY67-F1
#
_entry.id   AF-A0A918UY67-F1
#
_cell.length_a   1.000
_cell.length_b   1.000
_cell.length_c   1.000
_cell.angle_alpha   90.00
_cell.angle_beta   90.00
_cell.angle_gamma   90.00
#
_symmetry.space_group_name_H-M   'P 1'
#
loop_
_entity.id
_entity.type
_entity.pdbx_description
1 polymer ?
#
loop_
_entity_poly.entity_id
_entity_poly.type
_entity_poly.pdbx_seq_one_letter_code
_entity_poly.pdbx_strand_id
1 'polypeptide(L)'
;MVRELAEYEKALDEVHATEEQLREALFGERPAAFAHIAEGDDGEPVGFALWFLHFSTWRGVHGIYLEDLYVRPERRGGGHGKALLTELARICVERGYERLEWSVLDWNTPSIDFYRSLGARPQDEWTVYRLTDEALTALGSQDVRAQEGTA
;
A
#
# COMPACT_ATOMS: atom_id res chain seq x y z
N MET A 1 5.69 8.76 -11.24
CA MET A 1 5.45 8.72 -9.78
C MET A 1 5.77 7.36 -9.14
N VAL A 2 5.21 6.21 -9.53
CA VAL A 2 5.59 4.89 -8.92
C VAL A 2 7.10 4.63 -8.97
N ARG A 3 7.72 4.82 -10.15
CA ARG A 3 9.18 4.71 -10.29
C ARG A 3 9.95 5.77 -9.47
N GLU A 4 9.39 6.96 -9.30
CA GLU A 4 10.00 8.05 -8.48
C GLU A 4 9.94 7.69 -6.98
N LEU A 5 8.87 7.02 -6.53
CA LEU A 5 8.76 6.46 -5.18
C LEU A 5 9.80 5.37 -4.96
N ALA A 6 9.88 4.39 -5.87
CA ALA A 6 10.83 3.29 -5.76
C ALA A 6 12.29 3.76 -5.76
N GLU A 7 12.61 4.80 -6.54
CA GLU A 7 13.93 5.45 -6.48
C GLU A 7 14.20 6.09 -5.10
N TYR A 8 13.22 6.79 -4.53
CA TYR A 8 13.32 7.36 -3.17
C TYR A 8 13.52 6.28 -2.10
N GLU A 9 12.87 5.13 -2.26
CA GLU A 9 12.96 3.98 -1.37
C GLU A 9 14.18 3.07 -1.61
N LYS A 10 14.99 3.38 -2.63
CA LYS A 10 16.18 2.60 -3.04
C LYS A 10 15.83 1.17 -3.49
N ALA A 11 14.70 1.00 -4.16
CA ALA A 11 14.15 -0.27 -4.63
C ALA A 11 13.66 -0.18 -6.08
N LEU A 12 14.32 0.62 -6.93
CA LEU A 12 13.90 0.81 -8.33
C LEU A 12 13.97 -0.49 -9.15
N ASP A 13 14.89 -1.38 -8.80
CA ASP A 13 15.09 -2.70 -9.40
C ASP A 13 13.94 -3.67 -9.12
N GLU A 14 13.19 -3.47 -8.03
CA GLU A 14 11.99 -4.24 -7.68
C GLU A 14 10.75 -3.83 -8.51
N VAL A 15 10.84 -2.73 -9.27
CA VAL A 15 9.71 -2.26 -10.09
C VAL A 15 9.63 -3.04 -11.40
N HIS A 16 9.02 -4.21 -11.31
CA HIS A 16 8.70 -5.06 -12.46
C HIS A 16 7.32 -4.74 -13.09
N ALA A 17 6.49 -3.93 -12.42
CA ALA A 17 5.15 -3.59 -12.89
C ALA A 17 5.18 -2.83 -14.23
N THR A 18 4.33 -3.26 -15.16
CA THR A 18 4.11 -2.61 -16.45
C THR A 18 2.90 -1.67 -16.41
N GLU A 19 2.85 -0.71 -17.34
CA GLU A 19 1.69 0.19 -17.46
C GLU A 19 0.40 -0.58 -17.70
N GLU A 20 0.42 -1.62 -18.54
CA GLU A 20 -0.76 -2.44 -18.85
C GLU A 20 -1.28 -3.17 -17.60
N GLN A 21 -0.38 -3.74 -16.79
CA GLN A 21 -0.77 -4.39 -15.53
C GLN A 21 -1.38 -3.38 -14.55
N LEU A 22 -0.81 -2.17 -14.44
CA LEU A 22 -1.38 -1.12 -13.60
C LEU A 22 -2.74 -0.64 -14.12
N ARG A 23 -2.90 -0.54 -15.44
CA ARG A 23 -4.16 -0.18 -16.08
C ARG A 23 -5.25 -1.19 -15.76
N GLU A 24 -4.96 -2.48 -15.91
CA GLU A 24 -5.90 -3.55 -15.56
C GLU A 24 -6.20 -3.55 -14.05
N ALA A 25 -5.18 -3.42 -13.20
CA ALA A 25 -5.36 -3.43 -11.75
C ALA A 25 -6.22 -2.26 -11.23
N LEU A 26 -6.11 -1.08 -11.85
CA LEU A 26 -6.81 0.14 -11.43
C LEU A 26 -8.15 0.36 -12.14
N PHE A 27 -8.30 -0.12 -13.38
CA PHE A 27 -9.43 0.23 -14.26
C PHE A 27 -10.09 -0.96 -14.96
N GLY A 28 -9.65 -2.20 -14.69
CA GLY A 28 -10.31 -3.40 -15.20
C GLY A 28 -11.73 -3.57 -14.66
N GLU A 29 -12.48 -4.55 -15.17
CA GLU A 29 -13.88 -4.80 -14.76
C GLU A 29 -14.03 -5.05 -13.26
N ARG A 30 -12.98 -5.60 -12.64
CA ARG A 30 -12.88 -5.85 -11.20
C ARG A 30 -11.55 -5.29 -10.70
N PRO A 31 -11.48 -3.99 -10.38
CA PRO A 31 -10.24 -3.37 -9.93
C PRO A 31 -9.66 -4.08 -8.71
N ALA A 32 -8.38 -4.40 -8.78
CA ALA A 32 -7.63 -4.97 -7.67
C ALA A 32 -7.12 -3.89 -6.70
N ALA A 33 -6.91 -2.67 -7.21
CA ALA A 33 -6.46 -1.52 -6.45
C ALA A 33 -7.18 -0.25 -6.89
N PHE A 34 -7.04 0.79 -6.08
CA PHE A 34 -7.60 2.11 -6.28
C PHE A 34 -6.51 3.15 -6.09
N ALA A 35 -6.67 4.33 -6.71
CA ALA A 35 -5.70 5.40 -6.59
C ALA A 35 -6.38 6.77 -6.45
N HIS A 36 -5.76 7.64 -5.66
CA HIS A 36 -6.05 9.08 -5.63
C HIS A 36 -4.82 9.85 -6.07
N ILE A 37 -5.05 10.93 -6.82
CA ILE A 37 -4.01 11.88 -7.25
C ILE A 37 -4.18 13.16 -6.46
N ALA A 38 -3.06 13.67 -5.93
CA ALA A 38 -2.99 15.03 -5.44
C ALA A 38 -2.55 15.94 -6.60
N GLU A 39 -3.33 16.99 -6.86
CA GLU A 39 -3.02 18.00 -7.86
C GLU A 39 -2.46 19.26 -7.17
N GLY A 40 -1.50 19.91 -7.83
CA GLY A 40 -1.01 21.23 -7.44
C GLY A 40 -1.99 22.33 -7.84
N ASP A 41 -1.71 23.57 -7.43
CA ASP A 41 -2.52 24.74 -7.81
C ASP A 41 -2.57 24.98 -9.33
N ASP A 42 -1.60 24.43 -10.06
CA ASP A 42 -1.48 24.43 -11.52
C ASP A 42 -2.26 23.28 -12.19
N GLY A 43 -2.90 22.41 -11.41
CA GLY A 43 -3.59 21.21 -11.89
C GLY A 43 -2.66 20.03 -12.19
N GLU A 44 -1.35 20.17 -11.97
CA GLU A 44 -0.40 19.11 -12.26
C GLU A 44 -0.42 18.03 -11.17
N PRO A 45 -0.32 16.74 -11.52
CA PRO A 45 -0.14 15.68 -10.54
C PRO A 45 1.15 15.87 -9.72
N VAL A 46 1.02 16.06 -8.42
CA VAL A 46 2.15 16.28 -7.49
C VAL A 46 2.36 15.13 -6.50
N GLY A 47 1.37 14.25 -6.37
CA GLY A 47 1.46 13.08 -5.52
C GLY A 47 0.33 12.09 -5.78
N PHE A 48 0.43 10.92 -5.17
CA PHE A 48 -0.61 9.90 -5.26
C PHE A 48 -0.68 9.04 -3.99
N ALA A 49 -1.82 8.39 -3.81
CA ALA A 49 -2.01 7.29 -2.89
C ALA A 49 -2.58 6.09 -3.64
N LEU A 50 -1.95 4.93 -3.57
CA LEU A 50 -2.45 3.66 -4.12
C LEU A 50 -2.83 2.74 -2.98
N TRP A 51 -4.02 2.16 -3.05
CA TRP A 51 -4.59 1.41 -1.93
C TRP A 51 -5.56 0.32 -2.39
N PHE A 52 -5.82 -0.63 -1.52
CA PHE A 52 -6.79 -1.70 -1.75
C PHE A 52 -7.51 -2.07 -0.45
N LEU A 53 -8.51 -2.94 -0.55
CA LEU A 53 -9.27 -3.38 0.61
C LEU A 53 -8.61 -4.59 1.26
N HIS A 54 -8.42 -4.53 2.57
CA HIS A 54 -8.19 -5.72 3.40
C HIS A 54 -9.46 -6.05 4.19
N PHE A 55 -9.53 -7.24 4.79
CA PHE A 55 -10.63 -7.62 5.66
C PHE A 55 -10.11 -8.00 7.05
N SER A 56 -10.78 -7.52 8.09
CA SER A 56 -10.49 -7.94 9.46
C SER A 56 -11.47 -9.04 9.87
N THR A 57 -10.97 -10.24 10.13
CA THR A 57 -11.81 -11.31 10.70
C THR A 57 -12.27 -11.01 12.12
N TRP A 58 -11.56 -10.13 12.85
CA TRP A 58 -11.91 -9.75 14.21
C TRP A 58 -12.94 -8.63 14.28
N ARG A 59 -12.95 -7.73 13.28
CA ARG A 59 -13.93 -6.63 13.18
C ARG A 59 -15.11 -6.95 12.27
N GLY A 60 -14.99 -7.97 11.42
CA GLY A 60 -16.04 -8.39 10.50
C GLY A 60 -16.32 -7.41 9.35
N VAL A 61 -15.44 -6.43 9.15
CA VAL A 61 -15.57 -5.38 8.13
C VAL A 61 -14.26 -5.18 7.37
N HIS A 62 -14.36 -4.50 6.24
CA HIS A 62 -13.20 -4.07 5.48
C HIS A 62 -12.39 -3.00 6.22
N GLY A 63 -11.13 -2.89 5.80
CA GLY A 63 -10.25 -1.75 6.02
C GLY A 63 -9.58 -1.38 4.70
N ILE A 64 -8.88 -0.25 4.71
CA ILE A 64 -7.98 0.12 3.61
C ILE A 64 -6.57 -0.29 4.00
N TYR A 65 -5.88 -0.96 3.10
CA TYR A 65 -4.43 -1.05 3.10
C TYR A 65 -3.89 -0.06 2.07
N LEU A 66 -3.11 0.91 2.53
CA LEU A 66 -2.41 1.88 1.71
C LEU A 66 -1.05 1.30 1.33
N GLU A 67 -0.90 1.00 0.05
CA GLU A 67 0.31 0.41 -0.54
C GLU A 67 1.38 1.48 -0.73
N ASP A 68 1.05 2.52 -1.50
CA ASP A 68 1.98 3.60 -1.83
C ASP A 68 1.40 4.95 -1.39
N LEU A 69 2.22 5.75 -0.72
CA LEU A 69 1.97 7.18 -0.52
C LEU A 69 3.18 7.98 -0.96
N TYR A 70 3.01 8.80 -1.98
CA TYR A 70 4.10 9.59 -2.52
C TYR A 70 3.68 11.03 -2.83
N VAL A 71 4.55 11.96 -2.49
CA VAL A 71 4.50 13.35 -2.93
C VAL A 71 5.88 13.72 -3.44
N ARG A 72 5.93 14.32 -4.62
CA ARG A 72 7.17 14.80 -5.24
C ARG A 72 7.96 15.67 -4.26
N PRO A 73 9.29 15.51 -4.12
CA PRO A 73 10.09 16.18 -3.09
C PRO A 73 9.88 17.69 -3.01
N GLU A 74 9.72 18.34 -4.15
CA GLU A 74 9.58 19.80 -4.32
C GLU A 74 8.22 20.33 -3.84
N ARG A 75 7.26 19.42 -3.63
CA ARG A 75 5.89 19.73 -3.18
C ARG A 75 5.62 19.23 -1.75
N ARG A 76 6.63 18.62 -1.09
CA ARG A 76 6.52 18.20 0.31
C ARG A 76 6.41 19.40 1.24
N GLY A 77 5.72 19.23 2.37
CA GLY A 77 5.37 20.33 3.27
C GLY A 77 4.15 21.15 2.84
N GLY A 78 3.67 20.99 1.60
CA GLY A 78 2.46 21.65 1.08
C GLY A 78 1.12 21.02 1.50
N GLY A 79 1.13 20.03 2.41
CA GLY A 79 -0.08 19.39 2.92
C GLY A 79 -0.69 18.29 2.05
N HIS A 80 -0.18 18.04 0.83
CA HIS A 80 -0.73 17.03 -0.10
C HIS A 80 -0.77 15.61 0.50
N GLY A 81 0.28 15.17 1.18
CA GLY A 81 0.31 13.84 1.81
C GLY A 81 -0.74 13.68 2.92
N LYS A 82 -0.97 14.75 3.69
CA LYS A 82 -2.04 14.79 4.70
C LYS A 82 -3.42 14.78 4.04
N ALA A 83 -3.60 15.50 2.95
CA ALA A 83 -4.87 15.51 2.21
C ALA A 83 -5.21 14.11 1.68
N LEU A 84 -4.23 13.41 1.08
CA LEU A 84 -4.39 12.02 0.62
C LEU A 84 -4.79 11.08 1.75
N LEU A 85 -4.07 11.09 2.89
CA LEU A 85 -4.43 10.25 4.05
C LEU A 85 -5.79 10.61 4.64
N THR A 86 -6.13 11.91 4.68
CA THR A 86 -7.43 12.38 5.17
C THR A 86 -8.56 11.85 4.29
N GLU A 87 -8.36 11.84 2.97
CA GLU A 87 -9.33 11.29 2.03
C GLU A 87 -9.54 9.79 2.22
N LEU A 88 -8.47 9.01 2.42
CA LEU A 88 -8.59 7.57 2.71
C LEU A 88 -9.30 7.33 4.05
N ALA A 89 -8.97 8.12 5.08
CA ALA A 89 -9.65 8.04 6.37
C ALA A 89 -11.14 8.40 6.25
N ARG A 90 -11.50 9.40 5.43
CA ARG A 90 -12.88 9.76 5.12
C ARG A 90 -13.63 8.60 4.45
N ILE A 91 -13.02 7.96 3.46
CA ILE A 91 -13.58 6.76 2.81
C ILE A 91 -13.83 5.66 3.84
N CYS A 92 -12.89 5.42 4.76
CA CYS A 92 -13.08 4.44 5.82
C CYS A 92 -14.30 4.77 6.68
N VAL A 93 -14.43 6.02 7.15
CA VAL A 93 -15.57 6.45 7.97
C VAL A 93 -16.90 6.30 7.21
N GLU A 94 -16.96 6.76 5.97
CA GLU A 94 -18.19 6.74 5.17
C GLU A 94 -18.68 5.34 4.83
N ARG A 95 -17.76 4.40 4.66
CA ARG A 95 -18.08 3.01 4.30
C ARG A 95 -18.15 2.07 5.50
N GLY A 96 -17.97 2.59 6.72
CA GLY A 96 -17.92 1.77 7.93
C GLY A 96 -16.71 0.85 7.99
N TYR A 97 -15.62 1.21 7.33
CA TYR A 97 -14.35 0.50 7.43
C TYR A 97 -13.62 0.95 8.69
N GLU A 98 -13.11 0.00 9.46
CA GLU A 98 -12.61 0.30 10.79
C GLU A 98 -11.09 0.46 10.88
N ARG A 99 -10.36 0.28 9.76
CA ARG A 99 -8.90 0.38 9.73
C ARG A 99 -8.39 1.04 8.45
N LEU A 100 -7.36 1.86 8.60
CA LEU A 100 -6.47 2.33 7.55
C LEU A 100 -5.05 1.94 7.99
N GLU A 101 -4.40 1.05 7.26
CA GLU A 101 -3.11 0.46 7.61
C GLU A 101 -2.13 0.64 6.44
N TRP A 102 -0.84 0.78 6.74
CA TRP A 102 0.24 0.87 5.77
C TRP A 102 1.56 0.42 6.41
N SER A 103 2.54 0.12 5.57
CA SER A 103 3.92 -0.11 5.99
C SER A 103 4.77 1.14 5.76
N VAL A 104 5.86 1.25 6.51
CA VAL A 104 6.85 2.32 6.33
C VAL A 104 8.24 1.75 6.58
N LEU A 105 9.22 2.14 5.77
CA LEU A 105 10.61 1.76 5.98
C LEU A 105 11.10 2.30 7.33
N ASP A 106 11.76 1.44 8.10
CA ASP A 106 12.22 1.73 9.47
C ASP A 106 13.12 2.96 9.59
N TRP A 107 13.91 3.22 8.54
CA TRP A 107 14.80 4.36 8.45
C TRP A 107 14.07 5.67 8.10
N ASN A 108 12.83 5.62 7.64
CA ASN A 108 12.08 6.80 7.17
C ASN A 108 11.46 7.57 8.35
N THR A 109 12.32 8.07 9.23
CA THR A 109 11.94 8.87 10.41
C THR A 109 10.99 10.03 10.08
N PRO A 110 11.19 10.82 9.00
CA PRO A 110 10.26 11.89 8.65
C PRO A 110 8.82 11.41 8.42
N SER A 111 8.64 10.30 7.71
CA SER A 111 7.31 9.70 7.50
C SER A 111 6.75 9.11 8.79
N ILE A 112 7.57 8.43 9.59
CA ILE A 112 7.15 7.85 10.88
C ILE A 112 6.62 8.93 11.82
N ASP A 113 7.33 10.05 11.96
CA ASP A 113 6.91 11.16 12.81
C ASP A 113 5.65 11.84 12.28
N PHE A 114 5.54 11.99 10.96
CA PHE A 114 4.31 12.45 10.31
C PHE A 114 3.13 11.53 10.63
N TYR A 115 3.27 10.22 10.50
CA TYR A 115 2.20 9.26 10.81
C TYR A 115 1.80 9.29 12.29
N ARG A 116 2.77 9.35 13.20
CA ARG A 116 2.53 9.51 14.64
C ARG A 116 1.76 10.79 14.95
N SER A 117 2.07 11.90 14.26
CA SER A 117 1.35 13.17 14.42
C SER A 117 -0.13 13.09 14.03
N LEU A 118 -0.51 12.12 13.19
CA LEU A 118 -1.89 11.83 12.80
C LEU A 118 -2.57 10.84 13.76
N GLY A 119 -1.86 10.33 14.78
CA GLY A 119 -2.37 9.34 15.72
C GLY A 119 -2.17 7.87 15.29
N ALA A 120 -1.46 7.62 14.18
CA ALA A 120 -1.11 6.26 13.78
C ALA A 120 -0.13 5.65 14.79
N ARG A 121 -0.28 4.34 15.04
CA ARG A 121 0.57 3.57 15.96
C ARG A 121 1.16 2.37 15.24
N PRO A 122 2.45 2.08 15.44
CA PRO A 122 3.04 0.90 14.84
C PRO A 122 2.45 -0.37 15.46
N GLN A 123 2.41 -1.46 14.69
CA GLN A 123 1.91 -2.76 15.12
C GLN A 123 3.11 -3.69 15.42
N ASP A 124 3.90 -3.33 16.43
CA ASP A 124 5.23 -3.93 16.71
C ASP A 124 5.18 -5.39 17.19
N GLU A 125 3.99 -5.92 17.49
CA GLU A 125 3.78 -7.34 17.85
C GLU A 125 3.71 -8.26 16.62
N TRP A 126 3.61 -7.69 15.41
CA TRP A 126 3.42 -8.43 14.16
C TRP A 126 4.55 -8.14 13.18
N THR A 127 5.19 -9.21 12.71
CA THR A 127 6.24 -9.12 11.68
C THR A 127 5.69 -9.54 10.33
N VAL A 128 5.97 -8.75 9.29
CA VAL A 128 5.64 -9.12 7.91
C VAL A 128 6.55 -10.27 7.47
N TYR A 129 5.94 -11.40 7.14
CA TYR A 129 6.59 -12.50 6.44
C TYR A 129 6.20 -12.46 4.96
N ARG A 130 7.19 -12.61 4.08
CA ARG A 130 6.99 -12.64 2.63
C ARG A 130 7.54 -13.95 2.07
N LEU A 131 6.72 -14.66 1.31
CA LEU A 131 7.13 -15.79 0.48
C LEU A 131 6.98 -15.35 -0.98
N THR A 132 8.08 -15.32 -1.72
CA THR A 132 8.15 -14.84 -3.11
C THR A 132 9.03 -15.75 -3.98
N ASP A 133 8.99 -15.51 -5.28
CA ASP A 133 9.88 -16.11 -6.30
C ASP A 133 9.93 -17.65 -6.26
N GLU A 134 11.14 -18.22 -6.25
CA GLU A 134 11.36 -19.66 -6.26
C GLU A 134 10.70 -20.34 -5.05
N ALA A 135 10.80 -19.74 -3.86
CA ALA A 135 10.24 -20.31 -2.64
C ALA A 135 8.70 -20.37 -2.69
N LEU A 136 8.06 -19.34 -3.25
CA LEU A 136 6.62 -19.33 -3.49
C LEU A 136 6.21 -20.39 -4.52
N THR A 137 6.95 -20.46 -5.63
CA THR A 137 6.69 -21.43 -6.71
C THR A 137 6.86 -22.86 -6.20
N ALA A 138 7.90 -23.13 -5.43
CA ALA A 138 8.18 -24.42 -4.84
C ALA A 138 7.07 -24.87 -3.89
N LEU A 139 6.61 -23.99 -2.99
CA LEU A 139 5.52 -24.31 -2.06
C LEU A 139 4.20 -24.51 -2.80
N GLY A 140 3.86 -23.63 -3.75
CA GLY A 140 2.62 -23.69 -4.51
C GLY A 140 2.52 -24.88 -5.47
N SER A 141 3.65 -25.54 -5.77
CA SER A 141 3.71 -26.71 -6.65
C SER A 141 3.80 -28.05 -5.90
N GLN A 142 3.75 -28.05 -4.56
CA GLN A 142 3.76 -29.29 -3.80
C GLN A 142 2.44 -30.05 -3.96
N ASP A 143 2.55 -31.34 -4.26
CA ASP A 143 1.39 -32.21 -4.35
C ASP A 143 0.94 -32.60 -2.93
N VAL A 144 -0.02 -31.86 -2.38
CA VAL A 144 -0.51 -31.98 -0.99
C VAL A 144 -0.97 -33.41 -0.65
N ARG A 145 -1.37 -34.20 -1.65
CA ARG A 145 -1.84 -35.59 -1.49
C ARG A 145 -0.73 -36.62 -1.31
N ALA A 146 0.53 -36.29 -1.60
CA ALA A 146 1.64 -37.23 -1.49
C ALA A 146 2.26 -37.29 -0.07
N GLN A 147 1.86 -36.39 0.83
CA GLN A 147 2.45 -36.28 2.18
C GLN A 147 1.62 -36.98 3.29
N GLU A 148 0.38 -37.42 3.03
CA GLU A 148 -0.43 -38.19 4.00
C GLU A 148 -0.02 -39.68 4.11
N GLY A 149 1.06 -40.10 3.44
CA GLY A 149 1.51 -41.50 3.36
C GLY A 149 2.63 -41.90 4.33
N THR A 150 3.14 -41.01 5.19
CA THR A 150 4.21 -41.37 6.14
C THR A 150 4.09 -40.61 7.46
N ALA A 151 3.70 -41.40 8.48
CA ALA A 151 3.77 -41.17 9.93
C ALA A 151 2.70 -40.27 10.58
#